data_AF-A0A8T6QKS6-F1
#
_entry.id   AF-A0A8T6QKS6-F1
#
_cell.length_a   1.000
_cell.length_b   1.000
_cell.length_c   1.000
_cell.angle_alpha   90.00
_cell.angle_beta   90.00
_cell.angle_gamma   90.00
#
_symmetry.space_group_name_H-M   'P 1'
#
loop_
_entity.id
_entity.type
_entity.pdbx_description
1 polymer ?
#
loop_
_entity_poly.entity_id
_entity_poly.type
_entity_poly.pdbx_seq_one_letter_code
_entity_poly.pdbx_strand_id
1 'polypeptide(L)' 'MPARHLYFIMTNTWNRLALLIFAVLSLLVAGELRAGVVVGGTRFIFPADRESISILLTNTSQESWLINSKINRPTRWAG' A
#
# COMPACT_ATOMS: atom_id res chain seq x y z
N MET A 1 -40.24 -35.42 -9.62
CA MET A 1 -39.13 -34.64 -10.22
C MET A 1 -38.26 -33.96 -9.14
N PRO A 2 -37.57 -34.68 -8.23
CA PRO A 2 -36.75 -34.06 -7.17
C PRO A 2 -35.27 -33.83 -7.55
N ALA A 3 -34.73 -34.62 -8.49
CA ALA A 3 -33.29 -34.63 -8.79
C ALA A 3 -32.75 -33.31 -9.39
N ARG A 4 -33.57 -32.60 -10.19
CA ARG A 4 -33.15 -31.32 -10.80
C ARG A 4 -33.01 -30.20 -9.77
N HIS A 5 -33.84 -30.20 -8.73
CA HIS A 5 -33.79 -29.21 -7.65
C HIS A 5 -32.56 -29.41 -6.77
N LEU A 6 -32.23 -30.66 -6.42
CA LEU A 6 -31.00 -31.00 -5.71
C LEU A 6 -29.74 -30.67 -6.51
N TYR A 7 -29.73 -30.95 -7.82
CA TYR A 7 -28.62 -30.60 -8.70
C TYR A 7 -28.40 -29.09 -8.74
N PHE A 8 -29.46 -28.29 -8.87
CA PHE A 8 -29.36 -26.82 -8.87
C PHE A 8 -28.83 -26.26 -7.55
N ILE A 9 -29.28 -26.78 -6.40
CA ILE A 9 -28.77 -26.40 -5.07
C ILE A 9 -27.30 -26.77 -4.92
N MET A 10 -26.91 -28.01 -5.27
CA MET A 10 -25.52 -28.46 -5.24
C MET A 10 -24.64 -27.56 -6.12
N THR A 11 -25.05 -27.30 -7.36
CA THR A 11 -24.24 -26.47 -8.27
C THR A 11 -24.04 -25.06 -7.72
N ASN A 12 -25.06 -24.47 -7.07
CA ASN A 12 -24.96 -23.15 -6.44
C ASN A 12 -24.05 -23.16 -5.20
N THR A 13 -24.09 -24.22 -4.37
CA THR A 13 -23.19 -24.34 -3.20
C THR A 13 -21.74 -24.58 -3.63
N TRP A 14 -21.51 -25.39 -4.66
CA TRP A 14 -20.19 -25.58 -5.28
C TRP A 14 -19.64 -24.29 -5.90
N ASN A 15 -20.47 -23.52 -6.61
CA ASN A 15 -20.07 -22.23 -7.17
C ASN A 15 -19.72 -21.21 -6.07
N ARG A 16 -20.51 -21.15 -4.99
CA ARG A 16 -20.20 -20.30 -3.84
C ARG A 16 -18.89 -20.69 -3.17
N LEU A 17 -18.63 -21.98 -3.00
CA LEU A 17 -17.36 -22.48 -2.46
C LEU A 17 -16.18 -22.11 -3.38
N ALA A 18 -16.32 -22.29 -4.68
CA ALA A 18 -15.29 -21.91 -5.65
C ALA A 18 -14.99 -20.40 -5.62
N LEU A 19 -16.02 -19.56 -5.51
CA LEU A 19 -15.86 -18.11 -5.38
C LEU A 19 -15.16 -17.72 -4.07
N LEU A 20 -15.49 -18.37 -2.95
CA LEU A 20 -14.82 -18.13 -1.67
C LEU A 20 -13.35 -18.54 -1.72
N ILE A 21 -13.04 -19.69 -2.31
CA ILE A 21 -11.66 -20.13 -2.51
C ILE A 21 -10.91 -19.12 -3.40
N PHE A 22 -11.51 -18.71 -4.51
CA PHE A 22 -10.91 -17.72 -5.41
C PHE A 22 -10.65 -16.38 -4.69
N ALA A 23 -11.60 -15.91 -3.87
CA ALA A 23 -11.44 -14.69 -3.09
C ALA A 23 -10.28 -14.80 -2.09
N VAL A 24 -10.22 -15.89 -1.32
CA VAL A 24 -9.14 -16.14 -0.35
C VAL A 24 -7.77 -16.23 -1.04
N LEU A 25 -7.68 -16.94 -2.16
CA LEU A 25 -6.44 -17.02 -2.93
C LEU A 25 -6.03 -15.66 -3.51
N SER A 26 -6.99 -14.85 -3.97
CA SER A 26 -6.73 -13.50 -4.47
C SER A 26 -6.20 -12.56 -3.38
N LEU A 27 -6.76 -12.67 -2.17
CA LEU A 27 -6.28 -11.93 -0.99
C LEU A 27 -4.88 -12.36 -0.55
N LEU A 28 -4.52 -13.63 -0.74
CA LEU A 28 -3.18 -14.14 -0.42
C LEU A 28 -2.09 -13.58 -1.36
N VAL A 29 -2.47 -13.22 -2.59
CA VAL A 29 -1.59 -12.66 -3.63
C VAL A 29 -1.59 -11.13 -3.64
N ALA A 30 -2.49 -10.49 -2.89
CA ALA A 30 -2.51 -9.04 -2.75
C ALA A 30 -1.21 -8.58 -2.05
N GLY A 31 -0.22 -8.17 -2.84
CA GLY A 31 1.07 -7.72 -2.36
C GLY A 31 0.94 -6.44 -1.52
N GLU A 32 1.70 -6.37 -0.43
CA GLU A 32 1.79 -5.14 0.35
C GLU A 32 2.53 -4.05 -0.44
N LEU A 33 1.81 -2.98 -0.80
CA LEU A 33 2.42 -1.81 -1.40
C LEU A 33 3.12 -1.00 -0.30
N ARG A 34 4.40 -1.29 -0.06
CA ARG A 34 5.24 -0.54 0.88
C ARG A 34 5.88 0.65 0.17
N ALA A 35 6.08 1.76 0.89
CA ALA A 35 6.86 2.87 0.37
C ALA A 35 8.28 2.38 0.03
N GLY A 36 8.80 2.76 -1.15
CA GLY A 36 10.16 2.40 -1.54
C GLY A 36 11.21 3.13 -0.71
N VAL A 37 10.97 4.41 -0.40
CA VAL A 37 11.86 5.24 0.41
C VAL A 37 11.04 5.97 1.47
N VAL A 38 11.50 5.94 2.71
CA VAL A 38 10.87 6.59 3.87
C VAL A 38 11.78 7.71 4.39
N VAL A 39 11.17 8.84 4.75
CA VAL A 39 11.84 9.97 5.40
C VAL A 39 11.69 9.84 6.92
N GLY A 40 12.73 10.15 7.69
CA GLY A 40 12.78 9.98 9.15
C GLY A 40 11.85 10.90 9.98
N GLY A 41 10.99 11.68 9.34
CA GLY A 41 10.06 12.58 10.01
C GLY A 41 9.01 13.16 9.05
N THR A 42 7.92 13.69 9.60
CA THR A 42 6.84 14.33 8.82
C THR A 42 7.01 15.84 8.68
N ARG A 43 7.85 16.44 9.54
CA ARG A 43 8.17 17.87 9.55
C ARG A 43 9.62 18.05 9.97
N PHE A 44 10.26 19.10 9.44
CA PHE A 44 11.64 19.47 9.76
C PHE A 44 11.67 20.94 10.16
N ILE A 45 12.21 21.20 11.35
CA ILE A 45 12.40 22.55 11.85
C ILE A 45 13.79 22.99 11.41
N PHE A 46 13.87 24.10 10.66
CA PHE A 46 15.12 24.71 10.24
C PHE A 46 15.46 25.85 11.21
N PRO A 47 16.45 25.69 12.12
CA PRO A 47 16.80 26.73 13.08
C PRO A 47 17.41 27.95 12.39
N ALA A 48 17.10 29.16 12.89
CA ALA A 48 17.57 30.41 12.27
C ALA A 48 19.10 30.62 12.37
N ASP A 49 19.75 29.95 13.33
CA ASP A 49 21.18 30.01 13.60
C ASP A 49 21.99 28.92 12.87
N ARG A 50 21.34 28.10 12.05
CA ARG A 50 21.96 26.97 11.34
C ARG A 50 21.98 27.22 9.83
N GLU A 51 23.10 26.92 9.20
CA GLU A 51 23.23 26.98 7.74
C GLU A 51 22.64 25.74 7.04
N SER A 52 22.55 24.61 7.74
CA SER A 52 22.00 23.37 7.18
C SER A 52 21.41 22.46 8.25
N ILE A 53 20.54 21.55 7.81
CA ILE A 53 20.02 20.42 8.60
C ILE A 53 20.16 19.13 7.79
N SER A 54 20.30 18.01 8.49
CA SER A 54 20.32 16.68 7.87
C SER A 54 18.97 16.00 8.00
N ILE A 55 18.49 15.40 6.90
CA ILE A 55 17.25 14.62 6.87
C ILE A 55 17.61 13.18 6.52
N LEU A 56 17.20 12.24 7.36
CA LEU A 56 17.43 10.81 7.13
C LEU A 56 16.42 10.26 6.12
N LEU A 57 16.94 9.52 5.14
CA LEU A 57 16.18 8.77 4.14
C LEU A 57 16.58 7.29 4.22
N THR A 58 15.60 6.40 4.19
CA THR A 58 15.82 4.95 4.23
C THR A 58 15.12 4.31 3.05
N ASN A 59 15.87 3.62 2.19
CA ASN A 59 15.31 2.75 1.17
C ASN A 59 14.84 1.46 1.85
N THR A 60 13.53 1.24 1.89
CA THR A 60 12.87 0.05 2.45
C THR A 60 12.49 -0.97 1.38
N SER A 61 12.83 -0.70 0.13
CA SER A 61 12.66 -1.61 -1.00
C SER A 61 13.86 -2.57 -1.13
N GLN A 62 13.62 -3.70 -1.81
CA GLN A 62 14.70 -4.56 -2.29
C GLN A 62 15.39 -3.98 -3.53
N GLU A 63 14.73 -3.05 -4.22
CA GLU A 63 15.24 -2.39 -5.42
C GLU A 63 16.03 -1.13 -5.09
N SER A 64 16.90 -0.71 -6.01
CA SER A 64 17.61 0.57 -5.90
C SER A 64 16.75 1.73 -6.43
N TRP A 65 16.72 2.83 -5.68
CA TRP A 65 15.96 4.04 -6.03
C TRP A 65 16.87 5.25 -6.22
N LEU A 66 16.60 6.05 -7.25
CA LEU A 66 17.20 7.37 -7.41
C LEU A 66 16.43 8.38 -6.56
N ILE A 67 17.15 9.16 -5.73
CA ILE A 67 16.54 10.18 -4.89
C ILE A 67 16.60 11.54 -5.60
N ASN A 68 15.44 12.14 -5.82
CA ASN A 68 15.31 13.51 -6.31
C ASN A 68 14.64 14.38 -5.24
N SER A 69 15.35 15.38 -4.72
CA SER A 69 14.86 16.29 -3.68
C SER A 69 14.70 17.71 -4.20
N LYS A 70 13.61 18.39 -3.79
CA LYS A 70 13.30 19.76 -4.18
C LYS A 70 12.63 20.52 -3.04
N ILE A 71 13.11 21.73 -2.78
CA ILE A 71 12.44 22.69 -1.89
C ILE A 71 11.56 23.58 -2.76
N ASN A 72 10.26 23.59 -2.48
CA ASN A 72 9.32 24.46 -3.17
C ASN A 72 9.18 25.78 -2.41
N ARG A 73 8.79 26.86 -3.13
CA ARG A 73 8.49 28.14 -2.48
C ARG A 73 7.40 27.95 -1.42
N PRO A 74 7.48 28.66 -0.29
CA PRO A 74 6.50 28.51 0.78
C PRO A 74 5.09 28.80 0.24
N THR A 75 4.24 27.79 0.30
CA THR A 75 2.79 27.95 0.24
C THR A 75 2.31 28.10 1.68
N ARG A 76 1.39 29.03 1.93
CA ARG A 76 0.85 29.29 3.28
C ARG A 76 0.37 27.95 3.86
N TRP A 77 0.95 27.52 4.98
CA TRP A 77 0.54 26.29 5.66
C TRP A 77 -0.88 26.47 6.19
N ALA A 78 -1.78 25.54 5.86
CA ALA A 78 -3.19 25.62 6.21
C ALA A 78 -3.51 25.18 7.66
N GLY A 79 -2.52 24.60 8.36
CA GLY A 79 -2.75 23.82 9.58
C GLY A 79 -2.89 22.35 9.25
#